data_AF-A0A960YPQ7-F1
#
_entry.id   AF-A0A960YPQ7-F1
#
_cell.length_a   1.000
_cell.length_b   1.000
_cell.length_c   1.000
_cell.angle_alpha   90.00
_cell.angle_beta   90.00
_cell.angle_gamma   90.00
#
_symmetry.space_group_name_H-M   'P 1'
#
loop_
_entity.id
_entity.type
_entity.pdbx_description
1 polymer ?
#
loop_
_entity_poly.entity_id
_entity_poly.type
_entity_poly.pdbx_seq_one_letter_code
_entity_poly.pdbx_strand_id
1 'polypeptide(L)'
;MQKRLIAILSLLSLIALATPALLSAEDSPDQPEADKKSREESFFFSEDKPEPDSPILDSAFEEPDQEVHQPGQWEDPDIPSSFPELQILDELSQKKSLERMKKARNLYRTAGDLMQEAGKEFEASKKKIEKLPAQYDWQKQEKDARIEREKRQVYAKYRNKAVGYLIESMKELEKVKNPEIRKSEPYMNLKGAAIREYVKLQFQSGNPGMTISVLEEYLELKEEHATEPEPYRLLAIAYRTQEAAAREMGREDVYRTMQARKNQYILKYAELKFGKDSYEYKRLKMQVDRTAVQPVSVP
;
A
#
# COMPACT_ATOMS: atom_id res chain seq x y z
N MET A 1 -16.61 -16.51 52.15
CA MET A 1 -17.07 -15.25 52.78
C MET A 1 -16.00 -14.22 52.47
N GLN A 2 -16.15 -13.06 51.83
CA GLN A 2 -17.23 -12.18 51.37
C GLN A 2 -16.64 -11.44 50.15
N LYS A 3 -17.22 -11.58 48.95
CA LYS A 3 -17.90 -10.52 48.18
C LYS A 3 -17.39 -9.09 48.41
N ARG A 4 -16.82 -8.48 47.37
CA ARG A 4 -17.07 -7.06 47.05
C ARG A 4 -17.49 -6.92 45.59
N LEU A 5 -18.72 -6.43 45.45
CA LEU A 5 -19.46 -6.04 44.26
C LEU A 5 -19.33 -4.52 44.06
N ILE A 6 -19.91 -4.02 42.96
CA ILE A 6 -20.19 -2.62 42.54
C ILE A 6 -19.16 -2.15 41.48
N ALA A 7 -19.38 -2.26 40.16
CA ALA A 7 -20.45 -1.74 39.26
C ALA A 7 -20.37 -0.23 38.97
N ILE A 8 -20.87 0.18 37.78
CA ILE A 8 -21.15 1.55 37.26
C ILE A 8 -20.02 2.10 36.34
N LEU A 9 -20.19 2.59 35.10
CA LEU A 9 -21.34 2.98 34.26
C LEU A 9 -20.93 2.97 32.77
N SER A 10 -21.85 2.54 31.91
CA SER A 10 -21.87 2.72 30.45
C SER A 10 -22.35 4.11 30.06
N LEU A 11 -21.81 4.71 28.98
CA LEU A 11 -22.48 5.80 28.25
C LEU A 11 -22.35 5.64 26.73
N LEU A 12 -23.49 5.39 26.09
CA LEU A 12 -23.85 5.74 24.70
C LEU A 12 -23.86 7.29 24.54
N SER A 13 -23.99 7.97 23.40
CA SER A 13 -24.70 7.70 22.15
C SER A 13 -24.33 8.74 21.08
N LEU A 14 -24.53 8.34 19.81
CA LEU A 14 -25.02 9.08 18.65
C LEU A 14 -25.05 10.63 18.69
N ILE A 15 -24.47 11.23 17.64
CA ILE A 15 -24.89 12.55 17.12
C ILE A 15 -25.20 12.37 15.63
N ALA A 16 -26.47 12.55 15.27
CA ALA A 16 -26.98 12.60 13.92
C ALA A 16 -28.02 13.72 13.83
N LEU A 17 -27.90 14.52 12.76
CA LEU A 17 -28.85 15.47 12.16
C LEU A 17 -29.48 16.60 13.00
N ALA A 18 -29.32 17.84 12.53
CA ALA A 18 -30.45 18.67 12.07
C ALA A 18 -29.97 20.01 11.47
N THR A 19 -30.44 20.29 10.25
CA THR A 19 -30.53 21.62 9.62
C THR A 19 -31.60 22.48 10.31
N PRO A 20 -31.59 23.80 10.07
CA PRO A 20 -32.86 24.47 9.81
C PRO A 20 -32.81 25.44 8.62
N ALA A 21 -33.91 25.46 7.86
CA ALA A 21 -34.31 26.52 6.95
C ALA A 21 -35.61 27.13 7.47
N LEU A 22 -35.69 28.46 7.58
CA LEU A 22 -36.91 29.30 7.63
C LEU A 22 -36.45 30.79 7.70
N LEU A 23 -36.66 31.68 6.71
CA LEU A 23 -37.86 32.34 6.14
C LEU A 23 -38.26 33.68 6.83
N SER A 24 -38.79 34.58 5.99
CA SER A 24 -39.36 35.94 6.17
C SER A 24 -38.39 37.12 5.92
N ALA A 25 -38.51 38.01 4.93
CA ALA A 25 -39.62 38.70 4.20
C ALA A 25 -39.95 40.11 4.74
N GLU A 26 -40.30 41.01 3.79
CA GLU A 26 -40.84 42.40 3.89
C GLU A 26 -39.79 43.54 3.99
N ASP A 27 -39.86 44.70 3.30
CA ASP A 27 -40.83 45.26 2.33
C ASP A 27 -40.21 46.46 1.53
N SER A 28 -40.91 46.91 0.49
CA SER A 28 -40.59 47.93 -0.57
C SER A 28 -40.79 49.41 -0.08
N PRO A 29 -40.77 50.53 -0.88
CA PRO A 29 -41.44 50.75 -2.20
C PRO A 29 -40.87 51.80 -3.23
N ASP A 30 -41.52 51.82 -4.41
CA ASP A 30 -41.83 52.94 -5.36
C ASP A 30 -40.71 53.54 -6.25
N GLN A 31 -40.85 53.79 -7.57
CA GLN A 31 -42.00 54.02 -8.48
C GLN A 31 -41.55 53.96 -10.00
N PRO A 32 -42.38 54.27 -11.05
CA PRO A 32 -42.48 53.51 -12.31
C PRO A 32 -42.04 54.25 -13.60
N GLU A 33 -41.92 53.55 -14.73
CA GLU A 33 -42.18 54.02 -16.12
C GLU A 33 -42.02 52.81 -17.09
N ALA A 34 -43.11 52.29 -17.67
CA ALA A 34 -43.63 52.58 -19.02
C ALA A 34 -42.89 51.87 -20.18
N ASP A 35 -43.62 50.94 -20.80
CA ASP A 35 -43.57 50.48 -22.20
C ASP A 35 -42.22 50.10 -22.86
N LYS A 36 -42.04 48.79 -23.07
CA LYS A 36 -41.81 48.16 -24.39
C LYS A 36 -41.80 46.64 -24.28
N LYS A 37 -42.96 46.04 -24.56
CA LYS A 37 -43.08 44.64 -25.00
C LYS A 37 -42.91 44.58 -26.52
N SER A 38 -42.46 43.43 -27.02
CA SER A 38 -42.11 43.08 -28.42
C SER A 38 -40.70 43.53 -28.80
N ARG A 39 -39.80 42.70 -29.34
CA ARG A 39 -40.01 41.52 -30.20
C ARG A 39 -38.69 40.72 -30.15
N GLU A 40 -38.67 39.59 -29.45
CA GLU A 40 -37.61 38.58 -29.65
C GLU A 40 -37.92 37.89 -30.98
N GLU A 41 -37.22 38.31 -32.03
CA GLU A 41 -37.34 37.69 -33.34
C GLU A 41 -36.61 36.34 -33.32
N SER A 42 -37.43 35.31 -33.34
CA SER A 42 -37.12 33.93 -33.66
C SER A 42 -36.39 33.84 -35.01
N PHE A 43 -35.05 33.89 -34.96
CA PHE A 43 -34.13 33.65 -36.08
C PHE A 43 -34.29 32.28 -36.77
N PHE A 44 -35.07 31.37 -36.18
CA PHE A 44 -35.29 30.02 -36.71
C PHE A 44 -36.57 29.88 -37.57
N PHE A 45 -37.45 30.89 -37.57
CA PHE A 45 -38.70 30.90 -38.35
C PHE A 45 -38.97 32.25 -39.04
N SER A 46 -37.96 33.09 -39.21
CA SER A 46 -38.05 34.23 -40.11
C SER A 46 -38.17 33.73 -41.55
N GLU A 47 -39.29 34.03 -42.21
CA GLU A 47 -39.56 33.80 -43.65
C GLU A 47 -38.67 34.66 -44.58
N ASP A 48 -37.55 35.17 -44.09
CA ASP A 48 -36.52 35.75 -44.93
C ASP A 48 -35.73 34.60 -45.54
N LYS A 49 -36.14 34.22 -46.76
CA LYS A 49 -35.32 33.38 -47.64
C LYS A 49 -33.93 34.01 -47.72
N PRO A 50 -32.85 33.30 -47.36
CA PRO A 50 -31.52 33.81 -47.60
C PRO A 50 -31.39 34.07 -49.11
N GLU A 51 -30.95 35.27 -49.49
CA GLU A 51 -30.66 35.61 -50.87
C GLU A 51 -29.71 34.54 -51.45
N PRO A 52 -29.99 33.99 -52.65
CA PRO A 52 -29.34 32.78 -53.14
C PRO A 52 -27.83 32.92 -53.40
N ASP A 53 -27.28 34.14 -53.33
CA ASP A 53 -25.88 34.44 -53.65
C ASP A 53 -25.15 35.17 -52.51
N SER A 54 -25.40 34.81 -51.25
CA SER A 54 -24.51 35.23 -50.15
C SER A 54 -23.29 34.28 -50.08
N PRO A 55 -22.05 34.75 -50.29
CA PRO A 55 -20.83 33.92 -50.24
C PRO A 55 -20.43 33.54 -48.81
N ILE A 56 -21.39 33.49 -47.89
CA ILE A 56 -21.18 33.29 -46.45
C ILE A 56 -20.88 31.82 -46.15
N LEU A 57 -21.44 30.89 -46.93
CA LEU A 57 -21.15 29.46 -46.75
C LEU A 57 -19.76 29.06 -47.27
N ASP A 58 -19.27 29.72 -48.32
CA ASP A 58 -17.95 29.45 -48.90
C ASP A 58 -16.81 30.08 -48.09
N SER A 59 -17.11 31.05 -47.21
CA SER A 59 -16.15 31.70 -46.30
C SER A 59 -16.23 31.20 -44.85
N ALA A 60 -17.19 30.34 -44.51
CA ALA A 60 -17.34 29.80 -43.15
C ALA A 60 -16.32 28.70 -42.80
N PHE A 61 -15.65 28.14 -43.81
CA PHE A 61 -14.62 27.12 -43.65
C PHE A 61 -13.34 27.61 -44.34
N GLU A 62 -12.59 28.47 -43.65
CA GLU A 62 -11.42 29.15 -44.23
C GLU A 62 -10.33 28.19 -44.76
N GLU A 63 -10.34 26.90 -44.39
CA GLU A 63 -9.48 25.87 -45.00
C GLU A 63 -10.17 24.49 -44.98
N PRO A 64 -10.90 24.06 -46.04
CA PRO A 64 -11.57 22.76 -46.05
C PRO A 64 -10.60 21.55 -46.04
N ASP A 65 -9.32 21.81 -46.29
CA ASP A 65 -8.25 20.80 -46.36
C ASP A 65 -7.44 20.68 -45.06
N GLN A 66 -7.75 21.45 -44.01
CA GLN A 66 -7.19 21.20 -42.69
C GLN A 66 -7.80 19.90 -42.12
N GLU A 67 -6.99 18.86 -41.99
CA GLU A 67 -7.37 17.62 -41.31
C GLU A 67 -7.76 17.94 -39.86
N VAL A 68 -9.06 18.07 -39.59
CA VAL A 68 -9.62 18.34 -38.25
C VAL A 68 -9.15 17.29 -37.24
N HIS A 69 -8.95 16.05 -37.72
CA HIS A 69 -8.30 14.97 -36.99
C HIS A 69 -7.48 14.11 -37.94
N GLN A 70 -6.24 13.78 -37.55
CA GLN A 70 -5.46 12.78 -38.26
C GLN A 70 -6.20 11.43 -38.21
N PRO A 71 -6.34 10.71 -39.33
CA PRO A 71 -7.01 9.42 -39.36
C PRO A 71 -6.30 8.45 -38.42
N GLY A 72 -7.02 7.97 -37.39
CA GLY A 72 -6.48 7.09 -36.34
C GLY A 72 -6.35 7.74 -34.95
N GLN A 73 -6.60 9.05 -34.83
CA GLN A 73 -6.63 9.74 -33.54
C GLN A 73 -7.98 9.58 -32.83
N TRP A 74 -8.41 8.34 -32.63
CA TRP A 74 -9.48 8.05 -31.67
C TRP A 74 -8.83 8.14 -30.29
N GLU A 75 -9.04 9.25 -29.58
CA GLU A 75 -8.65 9.33 -28.17
C GLU A 75 -9.32 8.17 -27.43
N ASP A 76 -8.57 7.38 -26.66
CA ASP A 76 -9.14 6.28 -25.86
C ASP A 76 -10.11 6.91 -24.83
N PRO A 77 -11.44 6.91 -25.04
CA PRO A 77 -12.33 7.51 -24.06
C PRO A 77 -12.38 6.57 -22.85
N ASP A 78 -12.44 7.13 -21.64
CA ASP A 78 -12.63 6.32 -20.45
C ASP A 78 -13.89 5.47 -20.61
N ILE A 79 -13.72 4.14 -20.61
CA ILE A 79 -14.80 3.20 -20.84
C ILE A 79 -15.84 3.38 -19.73
N PRO A 80 -17.12 3.65 -20.06
CA PRO A 80 -18.15 3.87 -19.06
C PRO A 80 -18.27 2.68 -18.09
N SER A 81 -18.54 2.98 -16.82
CA SER A 81 -18.72 1.96 -15.77
C SER A 81 -19.82 0.93 -16.10
N SER A 82 -20.77 1.31 -16.96
CA SER A 82 -21.90 0.49 -17.40
C SER A 82 -21.52 -0.70 -18.28
N PHE A 83 -20.29 -0.75 -18.82
CA PHE A 83 -19.82 -1.83 -19.70
C PHE A 83 -18.68 -2.63 -19.05
N PRO A 84 -18.99 -3.60 -18.18
CA PRO A 84 -17.98 -4.38 -17.46
C PRO A 84 -17.10 -5.23 -18.40
N GLU A 85 -17.62 -5.66 -19.55
CA GLU A 85 -16.87 -6.48 -20.52
C GLU A 85 -15.71 -5.70 -21.15
N LEU A 86 -15.96 -4.44 -21.52
CA LEU A 86 -14.93 -3.57 -22.11
C LEU A 86 -13.86 -3.20 -21.07
N GLN A 87 -14.23 -3.07 -19.79
CA GLN A 87 -13.27 -2.83 -18.71
C GLN A 87 -12.29 -4.00 -18.55
N ILE A 88 -12.75 -5.25 -18.69
CA ILE A 88 -11.87 -6.42 -18.63
C ILE A 88 -10.82 -6.37 -19.74
N LEU A 89 -11.24 -6.02 -20.96
CA LEU A 89 -10.34 -5.89 -22.10
C LEU A 89 -9.31 -4.77 -21.89
N ASP A 90 -9.75 -3.64 -21.33
CA ASP A 90 -8.85 -2.53 -21.00
C ASP A 90 -7.89 -2.87 -19.85
N GLU A 91 -8.32 -3.63 -18.84
CA GLU A 91 -7.41 -4.17 -17.81
C GLU A 91 -6.38 -5.17 -18.36
N LEU A 92 -6.77 -5.94 -19.37
CA LEU A 92 -5.88 -6.83 -20.12
C LEU A 92 -4.96 -6.07 -21.07
N SER A 93 -5.27 -4.81 -21.39
CA SER A 93 -4.47 -3.99 -22.29
C SER A 93 -3.03 -3.85 -21.77
N GLN A 94 -2.09 -3.90 -22.71
CA GLN A 94 -0.67 -3.77 -22.40
C GLN A 94 -0.35 -2.37 -21.86
N LYS A 95 -0.96 -1.32 -22.45
CA LYS A 95 -0.76 0.08 -22.08
C LYS A 95 -1.11 0.34 -20.61
N LYS A 96 -2.33 -0.04 -20.19
CA LYS A 96 -2.78 0.14 -18.80
C LYS A 96 -1.96 -0.68 -17.81
N SER A 97 -1.61 -1.91 -18.18
CA SER A 97 -0.73 -2.76 -17.36
C SER A 97 0.68 -2.15 -17.16
N LEU A 98 1.25 -1.54 -18.21
CA LEU A 98 2.53 -0.84 -18.13
C LEU A 98 2.44 0.44 -17.28
N GLU A 99 1.34 1.20 -17.38
CA GLU A 99 1.10 2.36 -16.52
C GLU A 99 1.00 1.97 -15.05
N ARG A 100 0.29 0.88 -14.73
CA ARG A 100 0.23 0.31 -13.38
C ARG A 100 1.62 -0.07 -12.86
N MET A 101 2.43 -0.72 -13.71
CA MET A 101 3.82 -1.03 -13.36
C MET A 101 4.67 0.23 -13.11
N LYS A 102 4.54 1.26 -13.95
CA LYS A 102 5.24 2.55 -13.75
C LYS A 102 4.84 3.18 -12.43
N LYS A 103 3.53 3.20 -12.13
CA LYS A 103 3.00 3.70 -10.85
C LYS A 103 3.57 2.91 -9.66
N ALA A 104 3.53 1.58 -9.72
CA ALA A 104 4.10 0.72 -8.68
C ALA A 104 5.59 0.98 -8.46
N ARG A 105 6.36 1.16 -9.54
CA ARG A 105 7.80 1.49 -9.48
C ARG A 105 8.04 2.84 -8.81
N ASN A 106 7.24 3.84 -9.13
CA ASN A 106 7.35 5.16 -8.50
C ASN A 106 7.08 5.09 -6.99
N LEU A 107 6.03 4.38 -6.57
CA LEU A 107 5.72 4.16 -5.16
C LEU A 107 6.85 3.43 -4.42
N TYR A 108 7.41 2.39 -5.04
CA TYR A 108 8.58 1.68 -4.49
C TYR A 108 9.79 2.61 -4.32
N ARG A 109 10.07 3.46 -5.32
CA ARG A 109 11.15 4.44 -5.26
C ARG A 109 10.93 5.45 -4.13
N THR A 110 9.72 6.00 -4.01
CA THR A 110 9.34 6.93 -2.93
C THR A 110 9.55 6.30 -1.55
N ALA A 111 9.24 5.02 -1.37
CA ALA A 111 9.51 4.32 -0.11
C ALA A 111 11.02 4.28 0.21
N GLY A 112 11.87 4.05 -0.79
CA GLY A 112 13.33 4.09 -0.62
C GLY A 112 13.84 5.49 -0.30
N ASP A 113 13.33 6.51 -1.00
CA ASP A 113 13.71 7.91 -0.79
C ASP A 113 13.38 8.37 0.64
N LEU A 114 12.21 7.98 1.17
CA LEU A 114 11.82 8.25 2.56
C LEU A 114 12.80 7.66 3.59
N MET A 115 13.32 6.45 3.34
CA MET A 115 14.29 5.84 4.24
C MET A 115 15.66 6.54 4.17
N GLN A 116 16.04 7.09 3.02
CA GLN A 116 17.23 7.93 2.90
C GLN A 116 17.06 9.27 3.63
N GLU A 117 15.88 9.88 3.53
CA GLU A 117 15.53 11.10 4.27
C GLU A 117 15.59 10.86 5.78
N ALA A 118 15.10 9.72 6.27
CA ALA A 118 15.21 9.33 7.67
C ALA A 118 16.67 9.30 8.15
N GLY A 119 17.58 8.77 7.32
CA GLY A 119 19.02 8.77 7.59
C GLY A 119 19.58 10.18 7.72
N LYS A 120 19.23 11.08 6.79
CA LYS A 120 19.68 12.48 6.80
C LYS A 120 19.13 13.26 8.00
N GLU A 121 17.84 13.08 8.34
CA GLU A 121 17.21 13.69 9.52
C GLU A 121 17.89 13.22 10.81
N PHE A 122 18.13 11.90 10.94
CA PHE A 122 18.83 11.35 12.09
C PHE A 122 20.26 11.88 12.21
N GLU A 123 21.03 11.96 11.11
CA GLU A 123 22.38 12.51 11.14
C GLU A 123 22.40 13.98 11.57
N ALA A 124 21.42 14.78 11.13
CA ALA A 124 21.28 16.17 11.55
C ALA A 124 20.95 16.27 13.05
N SER A 125 20.03 15.44 13.56
CA SER A 125 19.72 15.37 15.00
C SER A 125 20.90 14.87 15.83
N LYS A 126 21.61 13.83 15.37
CA LYS A 126 22.80 13.29 16.02
C LYS A 126 23.88 14.36 16.18
N LYS A 127 24.19 15.13 15.14
CA LYS A 127 25.14 16.26 15.20
C LYS A 127 24.74 17.32 16.23
N LYS A 128 23.44 17.59 16.40
CA LYS A 128 22.94 18.53 17.43
C LYS A 128 23.14 17.99 18.84
N ILE A 129 22.87 16.70 19.05
CA ILE A 129 23.06 16.04 20.35
C ILE A 129 24.55 15.92 20.69
N GLU A 130 25.39 15.65 19.69
CA GLU A 130 26.83 15.50 19.86
C GLU A 130 27.53 16.78 20.32
N LYS A 131 27.04 17.94 19.89
CA LYS A 131 27.55 19.27 20.30
C LYS A 131 27.30 19.61 21.77
N LEU A 132 26.44 18.87 22.48
CA LEU A 132 26.19 19.10 23.90
C LEU A 132 27.42 18.71 24.73
N PRO A 133 27.86 19.56 25.68
CA PRO A 133 29.00 19.25 26.53
C PRO A 133 28.66 18.09 27.48
N ALA A 134 29.58 17.12 27.61
CA ALA A 134 29.48 16.02 28.56
C ALA A 134 30.82 15.87 29.28
N GLN A 135 30.86 16.26 30.56
CA GLN A 135 32.06 16.20 31.40
C GLN A 135 32.12 14.89 32.20
N TYR A 136 30.97 14.44 32.71
CA TYR A 136 30.87 13.23 33.54
C TYR A 136 30.41 12.02 32.74
N ASP A 137 30.78 10.82 33.18
CA ASP A 137 30.45 9.58 32.44
C ASP A 137 28.94 9.30 32.36
N TRP A 138 28.17 9.64 33.41
CA TRP A 138 26.71 9.53 33.37
C TRP A 138 26.09 10.45 32.30
N GLN A 139 26.71 11.61 32.01
CA GLN A 139 26.25 12.52 30.95
C GLN A 139 26.53 11.93 29.57
N LYS A 140 27.65 11.22 29.40
CA LYS A 140 27.97 10.50 28.15
C LYS A 140 26.94 9.39 27.91
N GLN A 141 26.63 8.60 28.94
CA GLN A 141 25.60 7.56 28.86
C GLN A 141 24.22 8.12 28.52
N GLU A 142 23.80 9.22 29.15
CA GLU A 142 22.52 9.87 28.83
C GLU A 142 22.50 10.40 27.38
N LYS A 143 23.64 10.95 26.90
CA LYS A 143 23.77 11.41 25.52
C LYS A 143 23.63 10.25 24.53
N ASP A 144 24.28 9.12 24.78
CA ASP A 144 24.19 7.93 23.93
C ASP A 144 22.76 7.35 23.94
N ALA A 145 22.13 7.28 25.11
CA ALA A 145 20.73 6.88 25.24
C ALA A 145 19.79 7.82 24.47
N ARG A 146 20.05 9.13 24.50
CA ARG A 146 19.29 10.13 23.74
C ARG A 146 19.47 9.96 22.23
N ILE A 147 20.69 9.73 21.75
CA ILE A 147 20.96 9.45 20.32
C ILE A 147 20.20 8.20 19.88
N GLU A 148 20.22 7.14 20.67
CA GLU A 148 19.52 5.89 20.34
C GLU A 148 17.99 6.06 20.37
N ARG A 149 17.45 6.84 21.32
CA ARG A 149 16.03 7.20 21.37
C ARG A 149 15.60 8.00 20.15
N GLU A 150 16.38 9.02 19.80
CA GLU A 150 16.16 9.86 18.61
C GLU A 150 16.18 9.01 17.33
N LYS A 151 17.18 8.13 17.19
CA LYS A 151 17.28 7.17 16.08
C LYS A 151 16.00 6.36 15.96
N ARG A 152 15.54 5.74 17.05
CA ARG A 152 14.32 4.92 17.03
C ARG A 152 13.08 5.74 16.62
N GLN A 153 12.94 6.96 17.13
CA GLN A 153 11.80 7.82 16.80
C GLN A 153 11.78 8.25 15.33
N VAL A 154 12.90 8.77 14.82
CA VAL A 154 13.03 9.19 13.42
C VAL A 154 12.78 8.01 12.48
N TYR A 155 13.49 6.89 12.68
CA TYR A 155 13.32 5.74 11.80
C TYR A 155 11.91 5.12 11.90
N ALA A 156 11.28 5.08 13.07
CA ALA A 156 9.91 4.56 13.19
C ALA A 156 8.90 5.41 12.41
N LYS A 157 9.01 6.75 12.48
CA LYS A 157 8.15 7.69 11.73
C LYS A 157 8.21 7.45 10.23
N TYR A 158 9.41 7.38 9.66
CA TYR A 158 9.59 7.21 8.21
C TYR A 158 9.29 5.79 7.74
N ARG A 159 9.66 4.78 8.53
CA ARG A 159 9.41 3.38 8.21
C ARG A 159 7.92 3.09 8.06
N ASN A 160 7.07 3.61 8.95
CA ASN A 160 5.63 3.40 8.84
C ASN A 160 5.06 3.98 7.53
N LYS A 161 5.56 5.15 7.09
CA LYS A 161 5.19 5.73 5.80
C LYS A 161 5.71 4.90 4.62
N ALA A 162 6.97 4.50 4.67
CA ALA A 162 7.59 3.67 3.62
C ALA A 162 6.87 2.33 3.45
N VAL A 163 6.49 1.67 4.55
CA VAL A 163 5.68 0.45 4.53
C VAL A 163 4.33 0.68 3.84
N GLY A 164 3.66 1.82 4.09
CA GLY A 164 2.44 2.20 3.40
C GLY A 164 2.61 2.26 1.88
N TYR A 165 3.64 2.97 1.40
CA TYR A 165 3.95 3.05 -0.03
C TYR A 165 4.34 1.70 -0.65
N LEU A 166 5.02 0.82 0.09
CA LEU A 166 5.33 -0.53 -0.38
C LEU A 166 4.07 -1.40 -0.52
N ILE A 167 3.12 -1.30 0.43
CA ILE A 167 1.83 -1.99 0.33
C ILE A 167 1.05 -1.48 -0.88
N GLU A 168 1.01 -0.16 -1.11
CA GLU A 168 0.36 0.41 -2.29
C GLU A 168 1.04 -0.01 -3.60
N SER A 169 2.37 -0.06 -3.61
CA SER A 169 3.14 -0.57 -4.75
C SER A 169 2.77 -2.01 -5.08
N MET A 170 2.73 -2.91 -4.08
CA MET A 170 2.31 -4.30 -4.26
C MET A 170 0.86 -4.41 -4.74
N LYS A 171 -0.07 -3.62 -4.18
CA LYS A 171 -1.47 -3.55 -4.64
C LYS A 171 -1.60 -3.12 -6.09
N GLU A 172 -0.79 -2.16 -6.56
CA GLU A 172 -0.80 -1.76 -7.97
C GLU A 172 -0.23 -2.87 -8.88
N LEU A 173 0.72 -3.67 -8.41
CA LEU A 173 1.22 -4.85 -9.14
C LEU A 173 0.21 -6.00 -9.21
N GLU A 174 -0.61 -6.19 -8.17
CA GLU A 174 -1.67 -7.20 -8.17
C GLU A 174 -2.77 -6.91 -9.21
N LYS A 175 -3.04 -5.61 -9.46
CA LYS A 175 -4.01 -5.13 -10.46
C LYS A 175 -3.58 -5.41 -11.90
N VAL A 176 -2.31 -5.71 -12.16
CA VAL A 176 -1.85 -6.08 -13.50
C VAL A 176 -2.45 -7.44 -13.86
N LYS A 177 -3.38 -7.47 -14.82
CA LYS A 177 -4.07 -8.70 -15.27
C LYS A 177 -3.43 -9.36 -16.48
N ASN A 178 -2.70 -8.59 -17.30
CA ASN A 178 -2.07 -9.11 -18.51
C ASN A 178 -1.06 -10.25 -18.18
N PRO A 179 -1.23 -11.46 -18.73
CA PRO A 179 -0.40 -12.62 -18.39
C PRO A 179 1.03 -12.53 -18.93
N GLU A 180 1.24 -11.85 -20.06
CA GLU A 180 2.57 -11.67 -20.65
C GLU A 180 3.42 -10.77 -19.76
N ILE A 181 2.83 -9.66 -19.29
CA ILE A 181 3.50 -8.74 -18.38
C ILE A 181 3.75 -9.39 -17.03
N ARG A 182 2.82 -10.20 -16.50
CA ARG A 182 3.03 -10.92 -15.24
C ARG A 182 4.19 -11.90 -15.29
N LYS A 183 4.38 -12.61 -16.40
CA LYS A 183 5.51 -13.52 -16.60
C LYS A 183 6.82 -12.79 -16.90
N SER A 184 6.75 -11.50 -17.25
CA SER A 184 7.93 -10.72 -17.58
C SER A 184 8.88 -10.59 -16.39
N GLU A 185 10.18 -10.70 -16.66
CA GLU A 185 11.22 -10.54 -15.64
C GLU A 185 11.15 -9.19 -14.90
N PRO A 186 10.89 -8.04 -15.57
CA PRO A 186 10.78 -6.76 -14.88
C PRO A 186 9.65 -6.71 -13.84
N TYR A 187 8.53 -7.38 -14.10
CA TYR A 187 7.43 -7.48 -13.15
C TYR A 187 7.84 -8.31 -11.92
N MET A 188 8.39 -9.51 -12.14
CA MET A 188 8.83 -10.40 -11.06
C MET A 188 9.94 -9.75 -10.23
N ASN A 189 10.90 -9.08 -10.87
CA ASN A 189 11.99 -8.38 -10.17
C ASN A 189 11.48 -7.24 -9.31
N LEU A 190 10.54 -6.44 -9.80
CA LEU A 190 9.95 -5.33 -9.04
C LEU A 190 9.12 -5.85 -7.86
N LYS A 191 8.30 -6.88 -8.08
CA LYS A 191 7.50 -7.50 -7.02
C LYS A 191 8.38 -8.13 -5.94
N GLY A 192 9.40 -8.90 -6.34
CA GLY A 192 10.36 -9.48 -5.42
C GLY A 192 11.16 -8.42 -4.64
N ALA A 193 11.55 -7.31 -5.28
CA ALA A 193 12.22 -6.21 -4.61
C ALA A 193 11.32 -5.49 -3.58
N ALA A 194 10.06 -5.21 -3.95
CA ALA A 194 9.09 -4.59 -3.05
C ALA A 194 8.81 -5.47 -1.83
N ILE A 195 8.63 -6.78 -2.04
CA ILE A 195 8.45 -7.75 -0.96
C ILE A 195 9.68 -7.79 -0.04
N ARG A 196 10.89 -7.93 -0.58
CA ARG A 196 12.12 -7.98 0.23
C ARG A 196 12.26 -6.75 1.12
N GLU A 197 12.00 -5.56 0.57
CA GLU A 197 12.11 -4.33 1.33
C GLU A 197 11.01 -4.22 2.38
N TYR A 198 9.78 -4.58 2.04
CA TYR A 198 8.66 -4.63 2.99
C TYR A 198 8.97 -5.54 4.18
N VAL A 199 9.47 -6.76 3.90
CA VAL A 199 9.85 -7.72 4.94
C VAL A 199 10.95 -7.14 5.83
N LYS A 200 12.02 -6.57 5.28
CA LYS A 200 13.09 -5.95 6.08
C LYS A 200 12.54 -4.89 7.01
N LEU A 201 11.69 -3.98 6.52
CA LEU A 201 11.12 -2.91 7.34
C LEU A 201 10.21 -3.49 8.44
N GLN A 202 9.38 -4.47 8.15
CA GLN A 202 8.51 -5.10 9.15
C GLN A 202 9.30 -5.83 10.25
N PHE A 203 10.39 -6.52 9.88
CA PHE A 203 11.30 -7.14 10.85
C PHE A 203 11.97 -6.09 11.74
N GLN A 204 12.41 -4.97 11.17
CA GLN A 204 12.99 -3.86 11.96
C GLN A 204 11.95 -3.20 12.88
N SER A 205 10.66 -3.26 12.55
CA SER A 205 9.56 -2.78 13.41
C SER A 205 9.19 -3.76 14.53
N GLY A 206 9.73 -4.98 14.52
CA GLY A 206 9.35 -6.01 15.48
C GLY A 206 8.04 -6.71 15.15
N ASN A 207 7.55 -6.62 13.90
CA ASN A 207 6.31 -7.25 13.45
C ASN A 207 6.56 -8.39 12.43
N PRO A 208 7.42 -9.39 12.72
CA PRO A 208 7.74 -10.44 11.75
C PRO A 208 6.53 -11.33 11.41
N GLY A 209 5.57 -11.49 12.33
CA GLY A 209 4.37 -12.29 12.11
C GLY A 209 3.50 -11.84 10.92
N MET A 210 3.52 -10.54 10.58
CA MET A 210 2.74 -9.98 9.45
C MET A 210 3.39 -10.23 8.08
N THR A 211 4.58 -10.82 8.06
CA THR A 211 5.36 -11.05 6.82
C THR A 211 5.22 -12.45 6.25
N ILE A 212 4.55 -13.37 6.97
CA ILE A 212 4.50 -14.79 6.61
C ILE A 212 3.93 -15.01 5.20
N SER A 213 2.74 -14.48 4.94
CA SER A 213 2.07 -14.65 3.64
C SER A 213 2.88 -14.07 2.49
N VAL A 214 3.46 -12.89 2.71
CA VAL A 214 4.24 -12.18 1.69
C VAL A 214 5.58 -12.88 1.41
N LEU A 215 6.19 -13.50 2.43
CA LEU A 215 7.41 -14.30 2.28
C LEU A 215 7.15 -15.64 1.57
N GLU A 216 6.01 -16.29 1.84
CA GLU A 216 5.60 -17.49 1.11
C GLU A 216 5.37 -17.16 -0.37
N GLU A 217 4.68 -16.06 -0.66
CA GLU A 217 4.50 -15.56 -2.03
C GLU A 217 5.83 -15.24 -2.72
N TYR A 218 6.82 -14.68 -2.00
CA TYR A 218 8.15 -14.40 -2.55
C TYR A 218 8.88 -15.66 -3.00
N LEU A 219 8.78 -16.75 -2.22
CA LEU A 219 9.40 -18.03 -2.55
C LEU A 219 8.73 -18.70 -3.76
N GLU A 220 7.44 -18.46 -3.96
CA GLU A 220 6.67 -18.96 -5.10
C GLU A 220 6.88 -18.13 -6.38
N LEU A 221 7.38 -16.90 -6.26
CA LEU A 221 7.51 -15.96 -7.37
C LEU A 221 8.53 -16.39 -8.43
N LYS A 222 9.69 -16.90 -7.99
CA LYS A 222 10.77 -17.41 -8.85
C LYS A 222 11.45 -18.60 -8.21
N GLU A 223 11.90 -19.56 -9.02
CA GLU A 223 12.69 -20.70 -8.56
C GLU A 223 14.01 -20.27 -7.90
N GLU A 224 14.63 -19.20 -8.40
CA GLU A 224 15.83 -18.59 -7.81
C GLU A 224 15.61 -18.24 -6.33
N HIS A 225 14.46 -17.65 -5.99
CA HIS A 225 14.14 -17.27 -4.62
C HIS A 225 13.96 -18.48 -3.70
N ALA A 226 13.52 -19.62 -4.24
CA ALA A 226 13.39 -20.85 -3.48
C ALA A 226 14.75 -21.45 -3.05
N THR A 227 15.84 -21.09 -3.75
CA THR A 227 17.20 -21.51 -3.40
C THR A 227 17.87 -20.60 -2.36
N GLU A 228 17.33 -19.40 -2.13
CA GLU A 228 17.89 -18.45 -1.16
C GLU A 228 17.67 -18.96 0.28
N PRO A 229 18.71 -19.03 1.13
CA PRO A 229 18.56 -19.52 2.50
C PRO A 229 17.85 -18.50 3.42
N GLU A 230 18.15 -17.21 3.29
CA GLU A 230 17.70 -16.19 4.24
C GLU A 230 16.16 -16.03 4.35
N PRO A 231 15.35 -16.11 3.29
CA PRO A 231 13.89 -16.10 3.41
C PRO A 231 13.33 -17.18 4.34
N TYR A 232 13.90 -18.40 4.32
CA TYR A 232 13.49 -19.49 5.21
C TYR A 232 13.83 -19.21 6.67
N ARG A 233 14.98 -18.56 6.92
CA ARG A 233 15.33 -18.10 8.27
C ARG A 233 14.34 -17.05 8.77
N LEU A 234 13.96 -16.09 7.92
CA LEU A 234 12.96 -15.08 8.28
C LEU A 234 11.59 -15.71 8.56
N LEU A 235 11.13 -16.64 7.70
CA LEU A 235 9.91 -17.41 7.95
C LEU A 235 9.95 -18.16 9.28
N ALA A 236 11.05 -18.83 9.60
CA ALA A 236 11.20 -19.52 10.88
C ALA A 236 11.09 -18.56 12.08
N ILE A 237 11.64 -17.34 11.99
CA ILE A 237 11.50 -16.31 13.02
C ILE A 237 10.04 -15.84 13.12
N ALA A 238 9.37 -15.60 11.99
CA ALA A 238 7.98 -15.16 11.96
C ALA A 238 7.05 -16.24 12.58
N TYR A 239 7.21 -17.50 12.20
CA TYR A 239 6.46 -18.61 12.81
C TYR A 239 6.76 -18.81 14.28
N ARG A 240 8.00 -18.57 14.74
CA ARG A 240 8.32 -18.57 16.18
C ARG A 240 7.56 -17.48 16.94
N THR A 241 7.38 -16.30 16.36
CA THR A 241 6.58 -15.24 17.00
C THR A 241 5.11 -15.62 17.11
N GLN A 242 4.54 -16.26 16.09
CA GLN A 242 3.17 -16.76 16.11
C GLN A 242 3.00 -17.94 17.07
N GLU A 243 3.99 -18.84 17.16
CA GLU A 243 4.04 -19.93 18.15
C GLU A 243 4.01 -19.37 19.57
N ALA A 244 4.83 -18.36 19.88
CA ALA A 244 4.85 -17.73 21.19
C ALA A 244 3.49 -17.08 21.53
N ALA A 245 2.91 -16.33 20.59
CA ALA A 245 1.59 -15.72 20.77
C ALA A 245 0.49 -16.77 20.98
N ALA A 246 0.50 -17.88 20.21
CA ALA A 246 -0.47 -18.96 20.36
C ALA A 246 -0.37 -19.66 21.72
N ARG A 247 0.86 -19.83 22.22
CA ARG A 247 1.14 -20.38 23.56
C ARG A 247 0.60 -19.47 24.66
N GLU A 248 0.82 -18.16 24.55
CA GLU A 248 0.30 -17.17 25.51
C GLU A 248 -1.24 -17.14 25.52
N MET A 249 -1.87 -17.33 24.37
CA MET A 249 -3.33 -17.39 24.24
C MET A 249 -3.94 -18.76 24.61
N GLY A 250 -3.13 -19.77 24.94
CA GLY A 250 -3.60 -21.12 25.27
C GLY A 250 -4.24 -21.90 24.12
N ARG A 251 -3.91 -21.56 22.86
CA ARG A 251 -4.45 -22.24 21.66
C ARG A 251 -3.52 -23.36 21.21
N GLU A 252 -3.70 -24.55 21.77
CA GLU A 252 -2.81 -25.71 21.55
C GLU A 252 -2.72 -26.15 20.08
N ASP A 253 -3.84 -26.19 19.35
CA ASP A 253 -3.84 -26.59 17.93
C ASP A 253 -3.05 -25.61 17.05
N VAL A 254 -3.25 -24.31 17.29
CA VAL A 254 -2.52 -23.25 16.58
C VAL A 254 -1.05 -23.27 16.96
N TYR A 255 -0.75 -23.49 18.24
CA TYR A 255 0.62 -23.63 18.73
C TYR A 255 1.38 -24.73 17.97
N ARG A 256 0.80 -25.93 17.87
CA ARG A 256 1.43 -27.08 17.20
C ARG A 256 1.62 -26.86 15.70
N THR A 257 0.64 -26.28 15.03
CA THR A 257 0.74 -25.97 13.60
C THR A 257 1.85 -24.95 13.32
N MET A 258 1.96 -23.89 14.12
CA MET A 258 3.03 -22.90 14.00
C MET A 258 4.40 -23.50 14.33
N GLN A 259 4.48 -24.37 15.34
CA GLN A 259 5.69 -25.09 15.71
C GLN A 259 6.18 -26.00 14.57
N ALA A 260 5.27 -26.76 13.94
CA ALA A 260 5.59 -27.62 12.81
C ALA A 260 6.14 -26.81 11.62
N ARG A 261 5.48 -25.70 11.26
CA ARG A 261 5.94 -24.82 10.18
C ARG A 261 7.30 -24.17 10.48
N LYS A 262 7.50 -23.66 11.71
CA LYS A 262 8.81 -23.17 12.17
C LYS A 262 9.90 -24.23 11.97
N ASN A 263 9.64 -25.46 12.42
CA ASN A 263 10.57 -26.58 12.34
C ASN A 263 10.87 -26.97 10.88
N GLN A 264 9.88 -26.95 10.00
CA GLN A 264 10.07 -27.17 8.57
C GLN A 264 11.01 -26.13 7.95
N TYR A 265 10.77 -24.84 8.18
CA TYR A 265 11.55 -23.77 7.56
C TYR A 265 12.96 -23.62 8.15
N ILE A 266 13.14 -23.86 9.47
CA ILE A 266 14.48 -23.82 10.07
C ILE A 266 15.37 -24.97 9.59
N LEU A 267 14.79 -26.16 9.35
CA LEU A 267 15.52 -27.28 8.73
C LEU A 267 15.87 -26.97 7.28
N LYS A 268 14.95 -26.38 6.50
CA LYS A 268 15.21 -25.99 5.12
C LYS A 268 16.30 -24.91 5.02
N TYR A 269 16.31 -23.96 5.95
CA TYR A 269 17.40 -22.98 6.07
C TYR A 269 18.76 -23.66 6.31
N ALA A 270 18.82 -24.58 7.28
CA ALA A 270 20.05 -25.29 7.60
C ALA A 270 20.54 -26.17 6.45
N GLU A 271 19.61 -26.81 5.73
CA GLU A 271 19.90 -27.59 4.53
C GLU A 271 20.54 -26.74 3.44
N LEU A 272 19.95 -25.58 3.12
CA LEU A 272 20.47 -24.71 2.05
C LEU A 272 21.78 -24.02 2.42
N LYS A 273 21.98 -23.67 3.69
CA LYS A 273 23.16 -22.93 4.14
C LYS A 273 24.37 -23.81 4.44
N PHE A 274 24.15 -24.96 5.08
CA PHE A 274 25.22 -25.84 5.55
C PHE A 274 25.26 -27.19 4.83
N GLY A 275 24.18 -27.60 4.17
CA GLY A 275 24.04 -28.92 3.55
C GLY A 275 23.50 -29.99 4.51
N LYS A 276 22.86 -31.03 3.97
CA LYS A 276 22.24 -32.13 4.75
C LYS A 276 23.22 -32.92 5.60
N ASP A 277 24.46 -33.03 5.14
CA ASP A 277 25.49 -33.84 5.81
C ASP A 277 26.26 -33.08 6.89
N SER A 278 26.03 -31.77 7.01
CA SER A 278 26.67 -30.92 8.01
C SER A 278 26.31 -31.32 9.44
N TYR A 279 27.23 -31.02 10.36
CA TYR A 279 27.00 -31.24 11.79
C TYR A 279 25.84 -30.37 12.29
N GLU A 280 25.75 -29.13 11.81
CA GLU A 280 24.72 -28.15 12.14
C GLU A 280 23.32 -28.67 11.80
N TYR A 281 23.12 -29.18 10.58
CA TYR A 281 21.85 -29.73 10.15
C TYR A 281 21.47 -30.96 10.97
N LYS A 282 22.40 -31.92 11.16
CA LYS A 282 22.16 -33.13 11.94
C LYS A 282 21.76 -32.81 13.39
N ARG A 283 22.45 -31.86 14.01
CA ARG A 283 22.14 -31.40 15.37
C ARG A 283 20.77 -30.75 15.47
N LEU A 284 20.45 -29.88 14.52
CA LEU A 284 19.14 -29.20 14.46
C LEU A 284 18.01 -30.21 14.24
N LYS A 285 18.20 -31.18 13.35
CA LYS A 285 17.23 -32.25 13.08
C LYS A 285 16.96 -33.09 14.33
N MET A 286 18.00 -33.53 15.04
CA MET A 286 17.83 -34.25 16.31
C MET A 286 17.03 -33.44 17.35
N GLN A 287 17.23 -32.12 17.40
CA GLN A 287 16.48 -31.26 18.32
C GLN A 287 15.00 -31.15 17.90
N VAL A 288 14.73 -30.96 16.61
CA VAL A 288 13.37 -30.91 16.05
C VAL A 288 12.63 -32.22 16.31
N ASP A 289 13.25 -33.36 16.05
CA ASP A 289 12.66 -34.68 16.23
C ASP A 289 12.30 -34.93 17.70
N ARG A 290 13.15 -34.52 18.64
CA ARG A 290 12.84 -34.59 20.09
C ARG A 290 11.62 -33.75 20.46
N THR A 291 11.44 -32.58 19.85
CA THR A 291 10.31 -31.69 20.14
C THR A 291 9.01 -32.13 19.47
N ALA A 292 9.08 -32.83 18.34
CA ALA A 292 7.91 -33.31 17.60
C ALA A 292 7.26 -34.54 18.24
N VAL A 293 8.02 -35.33 19.01
CA VAL A 293 7.62 -36.64 19.56
C VAL A 293 6.95 -36.55 20.94
N GLN A 294 6.49 -35.37 21.40
CA GLN A 294 5.63 -35.31 22.60
C GLN A 294 4.15 -35.22 22.24
N PRO A 295 3.44 -36.34 22.00
CA PRO A 295 2.00 -36.35 22.16
C PRO A 295 1.71 -36.16 23.66
N VAL A 296 0.92 -35.14 23.98
CA VAL A 296 0.30 -35.02 25.30
C VAL A 296 -0.54 -36.28 25.52
N SER A 297 -0.05 -37.21 26.35
CA SER A 297 -0.90 -38.22 26.94
C SER A 297 -1.84 -37.49 27.88
N VAL A 298 -3.10 -37.33 27.45
CA VAL A 298 -4.17 -36.87 28.33
C VAL A 298 -4.36 -37.97 29.38
N PRO A 299 -4.20 -37.68 30.69
CA PRO A 299 -4.54 -38.63 31.75
C PRO A 299 -6.06 -38.88 31.82
#